data_AF-A0A447S855-F1
#
_entry.id   AF-A0A447S855-F1
#
_cell.length_a   1.000
_cell.length_b   1.000
_cell.length_c   1.000
_cell.angle_alpha   90.00
_cell.angle_beta   90.00
_cell.angle_gamma   90.00
#
_symmetry.space_group_name_H-M   'P 1'
#
loop_
_entity.id
_entity.type
_entity.pdbx_description
1 polymer ?
#
loop_
_entity_poly.entity_id
_entity_poly.type
_entity_poly.pdbx_seq_one_letter_code
_entity_poly.pdbx_strand_id
1 'polypeptide(L)'
;MSYLTDPDIKAVMPPWGGDLAMELLDLIDFDLLSRSKPKWFVGFSDLSTLHFPLTTISGWATLHGPNLMDLGAQKLDATTQAVWEILESNRGTVIKQYSSTAFQADENQWGTASDGGFNLTQKTQWKRLDGVTSSLTFSGKLIGGCLEIISRLAGTPFGNVPLVSRRAIALKE
;
A
#
# COMPACT_ATOMS: atom_id res chain seq x y z
N MET A 1 -19.08 0.66 -0.85
CA MET A 1 -19.34 -0.79 -0.69
C MET A 1 -19.48 -1.54 -2.01
N SER A 2 -20.27 -1.07 -3.00
CA SER A 2 -20.50 -1.80 -4.27
C SER A 2 -19.25 -2.39 -4.91
N TYR A 3 -18.18 -1.61 -5.07
CA TYR A 3 -16.95 -2.09 -5.72
C TYR A 3 -16.21 -3.18 -4.92
N LEU A 4 -16.29 -3.10 -3.58
CA LEU A 4 -15.66 -4.07 -2.68
C LEU A 4 -16.45 -5.39 -2.62
N THR A 5 -17.74 -5.38 -2.96
CA THR A 5 -18.60 -6.57 -2.88
C THR A 5 -18.96 -7.18 -4.24
N ASP A 6 -18.78 -6.45 -5.34
CA ASP A 6 -19.09 -6.92 -6.69
C ASP A 6 -18.17 -8.11 -7.11
N PRO A 7 -18.70 -9.28 -7.48
CA PRO A 7 -17.87 -10.44 -7.84
C PRO A 7 -17.04 -10.27 -9.13
N ASP A 8 -17.42 -9.34 -10.01
CA ASP A 8 -16.76 -9.12 -11.30
C ASP A 8 -15.55 -8.19 -11.17
N ILE A 9 -15.53 -7.32 -10.14
CA ILE A 9 -14.40 -6.44 -9.84
C ILE A 9 -13.26 -7.20 -9.14
N LYS A 10 -12.08 -7.22 -9.75
CA LYS A 10 -10.87 -7.92 -9.23
C LYS A 10 -9.93 -7.03 -8.43
N ALA A 11 -9.96 -5.72 -8.70
CA ALA A 11 -9.14 -4.73 -8.00
C ALA A 11 -9.93 -3.42 -7.84
N VAL A 12 -9.73 -2.77 -6.70
CA VAL A 12 -10.19 -1.41 -6.42
C VAL A 12 -8.95 -0.55 -6.22
N MET A 13 -8.79 0.46 -7.08
CA MET A 13 -7.64 1.35 -7.11
C MET A 13 -8.14 2.79 -7.07
N PRO A 14 -8.23 3.42 -5.89
CA PRO A 14 -8.57 4.83 -5.80
C PRO A 14 -7.54 5.69 -6.57
N PRO A 15 -7.98 6.86 -7.11
CA PRO A 15 -7.14 7.68 -7.96
C PRO A 15 -5.96 8.32 -7.22
N TRP A 16 -6.13 8.68 -5.95
CA TRP A 16 -5.09 9.21 -5.07
C TRP A 16 -5.46 8.99 -3.59
N GLY A 17 -4.56 9.38 -2.68
CA GLY A 17 -4.79 9.45 -1.22
C GLY A 17 -5.62 10.69 -0.81
N GLY A 18 -5.23 11.40 0.24
CA GLY A 18 -5.95 12.59 0.71
C GLY A 18 -5.86 12.76 2.23
N ASP A 19 -6.96 13.22 2.84
CA ASP A 19 -7.05 13.43 4.30
C ASP A 19 -8.41 12.98 4.89
N LEU A 20 -9.31 12.45 4.07
CA LEU A 20 -10.73 12.25 4.41
C LEU A 20 -11.16 10.79 4.37
N ALA A 21 -10.27 9.83 4.09
CA ALA A 21 -10.65 8.42 4.09
C ALA A 21 -11.16 7.94 5.46
N MET A 22 -10.77 8.63 6.56
CA MET A 22 -11.26 8.31 7.91
C MET A 22 -12.77 8.50 8.05
N GLU A 23 -13.36 9.46 7.33
CA GLU A 23 -14.81 9.68 7.35
C GLU A 23 -15.60 8.50 6.75
N LEU A 24 -14.92 7.59 6.04
CA LEU A 24 -15.53 6.41 5.44
C LEU A 24 -15.55 5.20 6.37
N LEU A 25 -14.79 5.20 7.46
CA LEU A 25 -14.57 4.02 8.31
C LEU A 25 -15.88 3.44 8.85
N ASP A 26 -16.75 4.30 9.38
CA ASP A 26 -18.06 3.88 9.93
C ASP A 26 -19.08 3.48 8.85
N LEU A 27 -18.79 3.78 7.58
CA LEU A 27 -19.65 3.46 6.44
C LEU A 27 -19.25 2.14 5.75
N ILE A 28 -18.11 1.55 6.14
CA ILE A 28 -17.59 0.32 5.56
C ILE A 28 -17.90 -0.86 6.48
N ASP A 29 -18.63 -1.83 5.94
CA ASP A 29 -18.95 -3.08 6.66
C ASP A 29 -17.80 -4.08 6.57
N PHE A 30 -16.81 -3.92 7.45
CA PHE A 30 -15.64 -4.80 7.51
C PHE A 30 -15.98 -6.25 7.90
N ASP A 31 -17.09 -6.49 8.62
CA ASP A 31 -17.56 -7.83 8.97
C ASP A 31 -18.11 -8.57 7.74
N LEU A 32 -18.92 -7.88 6.92
CA LEU A 32 -19.31 -8.38 5.60
C LEU A 32 -18.09 -8.68 4.72
N LEU A 33 -17.10 -7.79 4.68
CA LEU A 33 -15.88 -8.00 3.89
C LEU A 33 -15.06 -9.19 4.40
N SER A 34 -15.06 -9.47 5.71
CA SER A 34 -14.38 -10.65 6.28
C SER A 34 -14.93 -11.99 5.78
N ARG A 35 -16.21 -12.01 5.39
CA ARG A 35 -16.92 -13.17 4.85
C ARG A 35 -16.98 -13.18 3.32
N SER A 36 -16.52 -12.11 2.68
CA SER A 36 -16.54 -11.93 1.24
C SER A 36 -15.27 -12.47 0.59
N LYS A 37 -15.34 -12.79 -0.71
CA LYS A 37 -14.15 -13.17 -1.48
C LYS A 37 -13.20 -11.96 -1.54
N PRO A 38 -11.94 -12.09 -1.06
CA PRO A 38 -11.00 -10.98 -1.10
C PRO A 38 -10.65 -10.62 -2.53
N LYS A 39 -10.38 -9.33 -2.73
CA LYS A 39 -9.91 -8.74 -3.98
C LYS A 39 -8.79 -7.74 -3.69
N TRP A 40 -8.11 -7.28 -4.72
CA TRP A 40 -7.07 -6.29 -4.54
C TRP A 40 -7.66 -4.95 -4.15
N PHE A 41 -7.10 -4.35 -3.10
CA PHE A 41 -7.24 -2.94 -2.79
C PHE A 41 -5.83 -2.33 -2.84
N VAL A 42 -5.63 -1.33 -3.69
CA VAL A 42 -4.31 -0.81 -4.05
C VAL A 42 -4.25 0.69 -3.80
N GLY A 43 -3.15 1.16 -3.24
CA GLY A 43 -2.85 2.57 -3.06
C GLY A 43 -1.87 2.81 -1.92
N PHE A 44 -1.65 4.08 -1.55
CA PHE A 44 -0.76 4.46 -0.44
C PHE A 44 -1.25 5.72 0.28
N SER A 45 -0.47 6.24 1.24
CA SER A 45 -0.81 7.46 1.98
C SER A 45 -2.11 7.30 2.78
N ASP A 46 -3.09 8.21 2.67
CA ASP A 46 -4.37 8.18 3.40
C ASP A 46 -5.19 6.91 3.19
N LEU A 47 -4.99 6.21 2.07
CA LEU A 47 -5.62 4.91 1.84
C LEU A 47 -5.16 3.85 2.85
N SER A 48 -4.08 4.11 3.59
CA SER A 48 -3.67 3.32 4.77
C SER A 48 -4.82 3.19 5.78
N THR A 49 -5.71 4.19 5.83
CA THR A 49 -6.95 4.20 6.61
C THR A 49 -7.83 2.99 6.29
N LEU A 50 -7.85 2.53 5.04
CA LEU A 50 -8.62 1.38 4.59
C LEU A 50 -7.77 0.10 4.54
N HIS A 51 -6.50 0.19 4.11
CA HIS A 51 -5.59 -0.96 4.09
C HIS A 51 -5.51 -1.68 5.44
N PHE A 52 -5.38 -0.91 6.52
CA PHE A 52 -5.16 -1.46 7.85
C PHE A 52 -6.36 -2.27 8.38
N PRO A 53 -7.60 -1.75 8.43
CA PRO A 53 -8.77 -2.53 8.85
C PRO A 53 -9.15 -3.63 7.84
N LEU A 54 -8.99 -3.43 6.53
CA LEU A 54 -9.18 -4.52 5.56
C LEU A 54 -8.28 -5.72 5.87
N THR A 55 -7.02 -5.45 6.25
CA THR A 55 -6.06 -6.49 6.62
C THR A 55 -6.36 -7.09 8.00
N THR A 56 -6.54 -6.24 9.01
CA THR A 56 -6.59 -6.69 10.42
C THR A 56 -7.96 -7.15 10.90
N ILE A 57 -9.04 -6.68 10.25
CA ILE A 57 -10.43 -7.04 10.60
C ILE A 57 -10.98 -8.00 9.55
N SER A 58 -10.87 -7.65 8.27
CA SER A 58 -11.44 -8.47 7.19
C SER A 58 -10.52 -9.60 6.72
N GLY A 59 -9.25 -9.62 7.15
CA GLY A 59 -8.30 -10.67 6.76
C GLY A 59 -7.86 -10.62 5.29
N TRP A 60 -8.06 -9.49 4.62
CA TRP A 60 -7.68 -9.31 3.22
C TRP A 60 -6.20 -8.97 3.11
N ALA A 61 -5.50 -9.57 2.15
CA ALA A 61 -4.21 -9.03 1.72
C ALA A 61 -4.46 -7.83 0.81
N THR A 62 -3.90 -6.67 1.15
CA THR A 62 -3.97 -5.46 0.34
C THR A 62 -2.60 -5.09 -0.21
N LEU A 63 -2.54 -4.26 -1.25
CA LEU A 63 -1.30 -3.84 -1.89
C LEU A 63 -1.03 -2.36 -1.61
N HIS A 64 -0.11 -2.09 -0.69
CA HIS A 64 0.41 -0.74 -0.49
C HIS A 64 1.36 -0.40 -1.65
N GLY A 65 0.94 0.46 -2.57
CA GLY A 65 1.57 0.65 -3.88
C GLY A 65 1.01 1.86 -4.63
N PRO A 66 1.29 2.01 -5.94
CA PRO A 66 0.89 3.20 -6.70
C PRO A 66 -0.64 3.37 -6.71
N ASN A 67 -1.09 4.63 -6.60
CA ASN A 67 -2.49 4.97 -6.82
C ASN A 67 -2.81 4.92 -8.33
N LEU A 68 -4.09 4.91 -8.70
CA LEU A 68 -4.48 4.80 -10.11
C LEU A 68 -3.92 5.96 -10.97
N MET A 69 -3.81 7.18 -10.43
CA MET A 69 -3.25 8.30 -11.21
C MET A 69 -1.74 8.18 -11.45
N ASP A 70 -1.01 7.46 -10.59
CA ASP A 70 0.43 7.21 -10.80
C ASP A 70 0.68 6.29 -12.02
N LEU A 71 -0.35 5.55 -12.44
CA LEU A 71 -0.30 4.65 -13.60
C LEU A 71 -0.62 5.35 -14.93
N GLY A 72 -0.97 6.64 -14.89
CA GLY A 72 -1.35 7.43 -16.06
C GLY A 72 -0.18 7.95 -16.89
N ALA A 73 1.06 7.81 -16.42
CA ALA A 73 2.24 8.31 -17.13
C ALA A 73 2.52 7.55 -18.43
N GLN A 74 3.02 8.25 -19.46
CA GLN A 74 3.41 7.62 -20.73
C GLN A 74 4.48 6.54 -20.56
N LYS A 75 5.36 6.74 -19.57
CA LYS A 75 6.41 5.82 -19.20
C LYS A 75 6.45 5.69 -17.68
N LEU A 76 6.11 4.49 -17.20
CA LEU A 76 6.25 4.12 -15.80
C LEU A 76 7.70 3.75 -15.50
N ASP A 77 8.18 4.10 -14.31
CA ASP A 77 9.41 3.53 -13.79
C ASP A 77 9.20 2.05 -13.38
N ALA A 78 10.30 1.33 -13.19
CA ALA A 78 10.26 -0.10 -12.91
C ALA A 78 9.53 -0.44 -11.60
N THR A 79 9.60 0.41 -10.58
CA THR A 79 8.95 0.17 -9.28
C THR A 79 7.44 0.39 -9.37
N THR A 80 7.00 1.44 -10.07
CA THR A 80 5.56 1.65 -10.34
C THR A 80 4.97 0.55 -11.21
N GLN A 81 5.68 0.11 -12.26
CA GLN A 81 5.23 -0.95 -13.16
C GLN A 81 5.11 -2.32 -12.46
N ALA A 82 5.91 -2.58 -11.43
CA ALA A 82 5.92 -3.86 -10.70
C ALA A 82 4.59 -4.19 -10.01
N VAL A 83 3.66 -3.22 -9.87
CA VAL A 83 2.30 -3.46 -9.38
C VAL A 83 1.60 -4.56 -10.18
N TRP A 84 1.78 -4.59 -11.51
CA TRP A 84 1.10 -5.55 -12.39
C TRP A 84 1.57 -6.98 -12.17
N GLU A 85 2.87 -7.17 -11.91
CA GLU A 85 3.43 -8.48 -11.56
C GLU A 85 2.76 -9.06 -10.31
N ILE A 86 2.37 -8.21 -9.36
CA ILE A 86 1.68 -8.62 -8.13
C ILE A 86 0.21 -8.91 -8.42
N LEU A 87 -0.49 -7.98 -9.09
CA LEU A 87 -1.93 -8.10 -9.34
C LEU A 87 -2.30 -9.31 -10.21
N GLU A 88 -1.43 -9.65 -11.17
CA GLU A 88 -1.61 -10.78 -12.10
C GLU A 88 -1.04 -12.09 -11.56
N SER A 89 -0.37 -12.07 -10.40
CA SER A 89 0.26 -13.26 -9.84
C SER A 89 -0.76 -14.29 -9.35
N ASN A 90 -0.41 -15.56 -9.54
CA ASN A 90 -1.11 -16.66 -8.90
C ASN A 90 -0.75 -16.75 -7.41
N ARG A 91 -1.70 -17.24 -6.61
CA ARG A 91 -1.45 -17.54 -5.19
C ARG A 91 -0.25 -18.48 -5.05
N GLY A 92 0.71 -18.10 -4.22
CA GLY A 92 1.93 -18.88 -3.95
C GLY A 92 3.12 -18.48 -4.82
N THR A 93 2.94 -17.61 -5.81
CA THR A 93 4.05 -17.01 -6.55
C THR A 93 4.95 -16.21 -5.59
N VAL A 94 6.27 -16.44 -5.69
CA VAL A 94 7.28 -15.66 -4.98
C VAL A 94 7.72 -14.52 -5.89
N ILE A 95 7.41 -13.29 -5.50
CA ILE A 95 7.83 -12.09 -6.21
C ILE A 95 9.03 -11.51 -5.47
N LYS A 96 10.13 -11.30 -6.21
CA LYS A 96 11.35 -10.69 -5.67
C LYS A 96 11.44 -9.24 -6.11
N GLN A 97 11.31 -8.34 -5.16
CA GLN A 97 11.43 -6.90 -5.40
C GLN A 97 12.87 -6.42 -5.25
N TYR A 98 13.20 -5.34 -5.95
CA TYR A 98 14.47 -4.64 -5.88
C TYR A 98 14.22 -3.16 -5.61
N SER A 99 15.15 -2.49 -4.94
CA SER A 99 15.07 -1.03 -4.81
C SER A 99 15.14 -0.36 -6.17
N SER A 100 14.44 0.77 -6.31
CA SER A 100 14.69 1.68 -7.41
C SER A 100 16.17 2.10 -7.44
N THR A 101 16.69 2.47 -8.60
CA THR A 101 18.05 3.02 -8.74
C THR A 101 18.12 4.48 -8.31
N ALA A 102 17.00 5.19 -8.46
CA ALA A 102 16.83 6.59 -8.09
C ALA A 102 15.38 6.86 -7.68
N PHE A 103 15.17 7.98 -7.00
CA PHE A 103 13.87 8.53 -6.62
C PHE A 103 13.82 10.01 -7.00
N GLN A 104 12.61 10.58 -6.98
CA GLN A 104 12.38 12.02 -7.16
C GLN A 104 12.22 12.67 -5.79
N ALA A 105 12.98 13.72 -5.49
CA ALA A 105 12.84 14.48 -4.25
C ALA A 105 11.84 15.63 -4.34
N ASP A 106 11.66 16.20 -5.53
CA ASP A 106 10.74 17.31 -5.76
C ASP A 106 9.30 16.81 -5.87
N GLU A 107 8.33 17.68 -5.61
CA GLU A 107 6.92 17.34 -5.74
C GLU A 107 6.56 17.07 -7.22
N ASN A 108 5.72 16.05 -7.45
CA ASN A 108 5.22 15.76 -8.78
C ASN A 108 4.28 16.88 -9.24
N GLN A 109 4.49 17.37 -10.46
CA GLN A 109 3.66 18.42 -11.07
C GLN A 109 2.37 17.84 -11.68
N TRP A 110 1.61 17.07 -10.90
CA TRP A 110 0.41 16.34 -11.37
C TRP A 110 -0.64 17.23 -12.04
N GLY A 111 -0.67 18.53 -11.72
CA GLY A 111 -1.60 19.52 -12.31
C GLY A 111 -1.18 20.12 -13.66
N THR A 112 0.08 19.97 -14.08
CA THR A 112 0.61 20.59 -15.32
C THR A 112 1.30 19.61 -16.25
N ALA A 113 1.78 18.47 -15.74
CA ALA A 113 2.42 17.40 -16.50
C ALA A 113 1.78 16.05 -16.12
N SER A 114 0.49 15.90 -16.42
CA SER A 114 -0.35 14.77 -15.95
C SER A 114 0.04 13.40 -16.53
N ASP A 115 0.82 13.37 -17.61
CA ASP A 115 1.35 12.14 -18.22
C ASP A 115 2.88 11.99 -18.04
N GLY A 116 3.49 12.92 -17.31
CA GLY A 116 4.89 12.87 -16.91
C GLY A 116 5.05 11.89 -15.75
N GLY A 117 5.79 10.81 -15.98
CA GLY A 117 6.21 9.91 -14.90
C GLY A 117 7.23 10.58 -13.97
N PHE A 118 7.74 9.84 -13.00
CA PHE A 118 8.73 10.37 -12.06
C PHE A 118 10.01 10.87 -12.76
N ASN A 119 10.43 12.08 -12.43
CA ASN A 119 11.73 12.66 -12.73
C ASN A 119 12.77 12.20 -11.70
N LEU A 120 13.33 11.01 -11.92
CA LEU A 120 14.25 10.37 -10.99
C LEU A 120 15.62 11.07 -10.95
N THR A 121 15.88 11.86 -9.91
CA THR A 121 17.08 12.71 -9.80
C THR A 121 18.05 12.31 -8.69
N GLN A 122 17.60 11.59 -7.65
CA GLN A 122 18.39 11.29 -6.46
C GLN A 122 18.63 9.79 -6.36
N LYS A 123 19.87 9.37 -6.05
CA LYS A 123 20.19 7.94 -5.93
C LYS A 123 19.52 7.32 -4.70
N THR A 124 18.87 6.18 -4.90
CA THR A 124 18.30 5.37 -3.82
C THR A 124 19.41 4.61 -3.09
N GLN A 125 19.34 4.57 -1.75
CA GLN A 125 20.26 3.80 -0.92
C GLN A 125 19.54 3.19 0.28
N TRP A 126 19.75 1.89 0.50
CA TRP A 126 19.37 1.25 1.75
C TRP A 126 20.33 1.65 2.86
N LYS A 127 19.79 2.03 4.01
CA LYS A 127 20.57 2.37 5.20
C LYS A 127 20.03 1.60 6.40
N ARG A 128 20.92 0.96 7.14
CA ARG A 128 20.59 0.43 8.46
C ARG A 128 20.68 1.55 9.48
N LEU A 129 19.67 1.65 10.34
CA LEU A 129 19.61 2.70 11.37
C LEU A 129 20.41 2.37 12.63
N ASP A 130 20.90 1.13 12.76
CA ASP A 130 21.76 0.68 13.85
C ASP A 130 23.26 0.94 13.62
N GLY A 131 23.61 1.61 12.50
CA GLY A 131 24.99 1.94 12.15
C GLY A 131 25.82 0.76 11.62
N VAL A 132 25.25 -0.45 11.54
CA VAL A 132 25.95 -1.64 11.02
C VAL A 132 25.89 -1.63 9.49
N THR A 133 27.00 -1.98 8.82
CA THR A 133 27.10 -1.98 7.35
C THR A 133 26.98 -3.37 6.72
N SER A 134 27.04 -4.43 7.52
CA SER A 134 26.84 -5.80 7.04
C SER A 134 25.38 -6.06 6.68
N SER A 135 25.15 -7.03 5.78
CA SER A 135 23.81 -7.45 5.39
C SER A 135 23.03 -8.08 6.56
N LEU A 136 21.72 -7.89 6.56
CA LEU A 136 20.78 -8.57 7.47
C LEU A 136 19.74 -9.33 6.65
N THR A 137 19.29 -10.46 7.18
CA THR A 137 18.16 -11.22 6.65
C THR A 137 17.15 -11.47 7.75
N PHE A 138 15.88 -11.20 7.47
CA PHE A 138 14.75 -11.50 8.35
C PHE A 138 13.53 -11.88 7.50
N SER A 139 12.54 -12.51 8.13
CA SER A 139 11.30 -12.91 7.46
C SER A 139 10.11 -12.78 8.41
N GLY A 140 8.94 -12.54 7.84
CA GLY A 140 7.71 -12.27 8.57
C GLY A 140 6.61 -11.78 7.64
N LYS A 141 5.42 -11.56 8.19
CA LYS A 141 4.33 -10.93 7.44
C LYS A 141 4.53 -9.43 7.43
N LEU A 142 4.45 -8.78 6.27
CA LEU A 142 4.45 -7.32 6.20
C LEU A 142 3.10 -6.78 6.64
N ILE A 143 3.14 -5.71 7.43
CA ILE A 143 1.96 -4.95 7.85
C ILE A 143 2.41 -3.53 8.21
N GLY A 144 1.61 -2.55 7.85
CA GLY A 144 2.03 -1.17 7.92
C GLY A 144 1.29 -0.31 6.93
N GLY A 145 1.94 0.79 6.56
CA GLY A 145 1.40 1.88 5.74
C GLY A 145 1.96 3.22 6.25
N CYS A 146 1.28 4.31 5.92
CA CYS A 146 1.61 5.65 6.40
C CYS A 146 1.47 5.71 7.93
N LEU A 147 2.59 6.01 8.60
CA LEU A 147 2.66 5.93 10.07
C LEU A 147 1.70 6.92 10.73
N GLU A 148 1.57 8.13 10.18
CA GLU A 148 0.68 9.17 10.66
C GLU A 148 -0.78 8.67 10.69
N ILE A 149 -1.20 7.95 9.65
CA ILE A 149 -2.55 7.42 9.53
C ILE A 149 -2.78 6.27 10.50
N ILE A 150 -1.89 5.26 10.51
CA ILE A 150 -2.05 4.08 11.37
C ILE A 150 -2.00 4.46 12.85
N SER A 151 -1.21 5.47 13.22
CA SER A 151 -1.15 5.96 14.60
C SER A 151 -2.50 6.48 15.10
N ARG A 152 -3.33 7.05 14.22
CA ARG A 152 -4.67 7.56 14.53
C ARG A 152 -5.71 6.46 14.66
N LEU A 153 -5.50 5.32 13.98
CA LEU A 153 -6.37 4.15 14.13
C LEU A 153 -6.13 3.42 15.44
N ALA A 154 -4.92 3.49 16.00
CA ALA A 154 -4.56 2.76 17.22
C ALA A 154 -5.52 3.10 18.38
N GLY A 155 -6.10 2.08 18.99
CA GLY A 155 -7.06 2.24 20.09
C GLY A 155 -8.52 2.45 19.63
N THR A 156 -8.77 2.57 18.34
CA THR A 156 -10.12 2.56 17.76
C THR A 156 -10.56 1.13 17.39
N PRO A 157 -11.85 0.89 17.11
CA PRO A 157 -12.33 -0.39 16.55
C PRO A 157 -11.65 -0.77 15.22
N PHE A 158 -11.11 0.21 14.48
CA PHE A 158 -10.46 0.03 13.18
C PHE A 158 -8.95 -0.26 13.28
N GLY A 159 -8.35 -0.06 14.46
CA GLY A 159 -6.92 -0.22 14.70
C GLY A 159 -6.57 -1.39 15.61
N ASN A 160 -6.76 -2.62 15.13
CA ASN A 160 -6.44 -3.84 15.88
C ASN A 160 -4.93 -4.15 15.89
N VAL A 161 -4.16 -3.30 16.58
CA VAL A 161 -2.69 -3.38 16.69
C VAL A 161 -2.18 -4.64 17.42
N PRO A 162 -2.84 -5.19 18.46
CA PRO A 162 -2.31 -6.38 19.15
C PRO A 162 -2.13 -7.61 18.25
N LEU A 163 -3.01 -7.79 17.24
CA LEU A 163 -2.95 -8.87 16.24
C LEU A 163 -1.68 -8.82 15.35
N VAL A 164 -1.08 -7.64 15.23
CA VAL A 164 0.11 -7.34 14.41
C VAL A 164 1.41 -7.80 15.08
N SER A 165 1.45 -7.84 16.41
CA SER A 165 2.70 -7.78 17.18
C SER A 165 3.56 -9.05 17.23
N ARG A 166 3.04 -10.24 16.92
CA ARG A 166 3.76 -11.49 17.27
C ARG A 166 4.76 -12.00 16.24
N ARG A 167 4.62 -11.68 14.94
CA ARG A 167 5.51 -12.16 13.84
C ARG A 167 5.53 -11.25 12.60
N ALA A 168 5.20 -9.97 12.77
CA ALA A 168 5.09 -9.05 11.65
C ALA A 168 6.31 -8.13 11.53
N ILE A 169 6.64 -7.80 10.29
CA ILE A 169 7.60 -6.77 9.93
C ILE A 169 6.78 -5.49 9.75
N ALA A 170 7.05 -4.49 10.58
CA ALA A 170 6.42 -3.18 10.46
C ALA A 170 7.01 -2.44 9.25
N LEU A 171 6.17 -2.10 8.28
CA LEU A 171 6.49 -1.18 7.20
C LEU A 171 5.96 0.21 7.57
N LYS A 172 6.80 1.23 7.46
CA LYS A 172 6.45 2.61 7.77
C LYS A 172 7.03 3.50 6.69
N GLU A 173 6.16 4.32 6.11
CA GLU A 173 6.51 5.50 5.33
C GLU A 173 6.13 6.75 6.11
#